data_AF-A0A1U9JSX6-F1
#
_entry.id   AF-A0A1U9JSX6-F1
#
_cell.length_a   1.000
_cell.length_b   1.000
_cell.length_c   1.000
_cell.angle_alpha   90.00
_cell.angle_beta   90.00
_cell.angle_gamma   90.00
#
_symmetry.space_group_name_H-M   'P 1'
#
loop_
_entity.id
_entity.type
_entity.pdbx_description
1 polymer ?
#
loop_
_entity_poly.entity_id
_entity_poly.type
_entity_poly.pdbx_seq_one_letter_code
_entity_poly.pdbx_strand_id
1 'polypeptide(L)'
;MRETGKAMRVVRSVALWFSLVFPVSGFAGNLCEAEMIAASQRHSVPLGILYAVGLTETGHKESLQPYALNIEGKAYFARSEAEAVQVFNRARRDGARLIDLGCMQINHHYHGKVFSSLHDMLRPASNVDYAARFLRELYQREGNWTMAVARYHAGPDNDPAQKRYVCRVVRNMVASGFGQWTANSRTFCQSETD
;
A
#
# COMPACT_ATOMS: atom_id res chain seq x y z
N MET A 1 -10.26 64.38 -61.51
CA MET A 1 -9.52 63.75 -60.40
C MET A 1 -9.87 62.27 -60.38
N ARG A 2 -8.84 61.41 -60.31
CA ARG A 2 -8.95 59.94 -60.35
C ARG A 2 -9.43 59.43 -58.99
N GLU A 3 -10.38 58.50 -58.97
CA GLU A 3 -10.45 57.51 -57.89
C GLU A 3 -10.86 56.14 -58.47
N THR A 4 -9.90 55.21 -58.39
CA THR A 4 -10.04 53.80 -58.72
C THR A 4 -10.48 53.04 -57.46
N GLY A 5 -11.70 52.51 -57.42
CA GLY A 5 -12.15 51.61 -56.36
C GLY A 5 -11.49 50.23 -56.53
N LYS A 6 -10.52 49.90 -55.67
CA LYS A 6 -9.94 48.55 -55.55
C LYS A 6 -10.90 47.64 -54.77
N ALA A 7 -11.30 46.53 -55.39
CA ALA A 7 -12.03 45.44 -54.73
C ALA A 7 -11.15 44.77 -53.66
N MET A 8 -11.63 44.74 -52.41
CA MET A 8 -10.97 44.09 -51.29
C MET A 8 -11.41 42.63 -51.22
N ARG A 9 -10.51 41.69 -51.52
CA ARG A 9 -10.73 40.24 -51.39
C ARG A 9 -10.65 39.84 -49.92
N VAL A 10 -11.72 39.24 -49.39
CA VAL A 10 -11.75 38.64 -48.05
C VAL A 10 -11.01 37.30 -48.10
N VAL A 11 -9.85 37.22 -47.44
CA VAL A 11 -9.14 35.97 -47.20
C VAL A 11 -9.76 35.29 -45.98
N ARG A 12 -10.39 34.13 -46.16
CA ARG A 12 -10.90 33.30 -45.06
C ARG A 12 -9.74 32.50 -44.46
N SER A 13 -9.29 32.90 -43.28
CA SER A 13 -8.32 32.14 -42.48
C SER A 13 -8.97 30.85 -41.98
N VAL A 14 -8.47 29.69 -42.43
CA VAL A 14 -8.83 28.38 -41.89
C VAL A 14 -8.02 28.17 -40.61
N ALA A 15 -8.67 28.24 -39.45
CA ALA A 15 -8.06 27.89 -38.17
C ALA A 15 -7.98 26.36 -38.06
N LEU A 16 -6.78 25.79 -38.15
CA LEU A 16 -6.50 24.39 -37.87
C LEU A 16 -6.42 24.19 -36.35
N TRP A 17 -7.48 23.61 -35.77
CA TRP A 17 -7.50 23.21 -34.36
C TRP A 17 -6.71 21.91 -34.19
N PHE A 18 -5.42 22.02 -33.87
CA PHE A 18 -4.65 20.88 -33.38
C PHE A 18 -5.19 20.50 -31.99
N SER A 19 -6.00 19.45 -31.94
CA SER A 19 -6.40 18.82 -30.67
C SER A 19 -5.17 18.16 -30.07
N LEU A 20 -4.58 18.79 -29.05
CA LEU A 20 -3.59 18.15 -28.19
C LEU A 20 -4.28 17.02 -27.42
N VAL A 21 -4.15 15.80 -27.94
CA VAL A 21 -4.49 14.59 -27.18
C VAL A 21 -3.41 14.41 -26.13
N PHE A 22 -3.66 14.91 -24.91
CA PHE A 22 -2.81 14.58 -23.78
C PHE A 22 -3.03 13.10 -23.44
N PRO A 23 -1.98 12.27 -23.40
CA PRO A 23 -2.13 10.93 -22.84
C PRO A 23 -2.50 11.11 -21.36
N VAL A 24 -3.71 10.71 -21.00
CA VAL A 24 -4.06 10.49 -19.60
C VAL A 24 -3.25 9.28 -19.18
N SER A 25 -2.11 9.50 -18.53
CA SER A 25 -1.43 8.45 -17.78
C SER A 25 -2.41 7.96 -16.74
N GLY A 26 -3.08 6.83 -17.03
CA GLY A 26 -3.89 6.15 -16.03
C GLY A 26 -2.99 5.87 -14.84
N PHE A 27 -3.45 6.20 -13.63
CA PHE A 27 -2.89 5.60 -12.43
C PHE A 27 -3.06 4.09 -12.61
N ALA A 28 -2.00 3.41 -13.02
CA ALA A 28 -1.91 1.97 -12.83
C ALA A 28 -1.81 1.80 -11.31
N GLY A 29 -2.98 1.80 -10.65
CA GLY A 29 -3.08 1.41 -9.25
C GLY A 29 -2.37 0.07 -9.14
N ASN A 30 -1.35 0.02 -8.29
CA ASN A 30 -0.61 -1.21 -8.11
C ASN A 30 -1.57 -2.30 -7.57
N LEU A 31 -1.25 -3.55 -7.88
CA LEU A 31 -2.14 -4.70 -7.69
C LEU A 31 -2.63 -4.83 -6.25
N CYS A 32 -1.86 -4.32 -5.28
CA CYS A 32 -2.25 -4.32 -3.87
C CYS A 32 -3.34 -3.30 -3.57
N GLU A 33 -3.19 -2.06 -4.05
CA GLU A 33 -4.07 -0.93 -3.78
C GLU A 33 -5.44 -1.15 -4.41
N ALA A 34 -5.51 -1.82 -5.56
CA ALA A 34 -6.76 -2.20 -6.21
C ALA A 34 -7.66 -3.08 -5.31
N GLU A 35 -7.06 -3.90 -4.45
CA GLU A 35 -7.77 -4.83 -3.57
C GLU A 35 -8.20 -4.19 -2.24
N MET A 36 -7.54 -3.09 -1.85
CA MET A 36 -7.75 -2.46 -0.55
C MET A 36 -9.14 -1.88 -0.37
N ILE A 37 -9.75 -1.31 -1.42
CA ILE A 37 -11.10 -0.74 -1.34
C ILE A 37 -12.12 -1.83 -1.00
N ALA A 38 -12.07 -2.96 -1.72
CA ALA A 38 -12.99 -4.06 -1.52
C ALA A 38 -12.79 -4.71 -0.13
N ALA A 39 -11.54 -4.93 0.29
CA ALA A 39 -11.23 -5.50 1.60
C ALA A 39 -11.64 -4.56 2.75
N SER A 40 -11.39 -3.25 2.61
CA SER A 40 -11.80 -2.21 3.57
C SER A 40 -13.31 -2.23 3.80
N GLN A 41 -14.10 -2.27 2.72
CA GLN A 41 -15.56 -2.33 2.79
C GLN A 41 -16.04 -3.64 3.42
N ARG A 42 -15.51 -4.78 2.96
CA ARG A 42 -15.92 -6.12 3.43
C ARG A 42 -15.72 -6.30 4.93
N HIS A 43 -14.58 -5.84 5.46
CA HIS A 43 -14.21 -6.06 6.87
C HIS A 43 -14.43 -4.85 7.76
N SER A 44 -15.00 -3.76 7.23
CA SER A 44 -15.24 -2.51 7.97
C SER A 44 -13.96 -1.99 8.66
N VAL A 45 -12.86 -2.00 7.91
CA VAL A 45 -11.58 -1.38 8.30
C VAL A 45 -11.46 -0.05 7.56
N PRO A 46 -11.20 1.09 8.21
CA PRO A 46 -10.99 2.35 7.53
C PRO A 46 -9.90 2.24 6.47
N LEU A 47 -10.21 2.64 5.22
CA LEU A 47 -9.29 2.50 4.09
C LEU A 47 -7.92 3.14 4.37
N GLY A 48 -7.91 4.32 5.02
CA GLY A 48 -6.68 5.01 5.38
C GLY A 48 -5.79 4.25 6.37
N ILE A 49 -6.38 3.46 7.26
CA ILE A 49 -5.61 2.59 8.17
C ILE A 49 -5.02 1.42 7.39
N LEU A 50 -5.83 0.73 6.57
CA LEU A 50 -5.36 -0.40 5.78
C LEU A 50 -4.24 0.00 4.81
N TYR A 51 -4.41 1.15 4.16
CA TYR A 51 -3.42 1.71 3.24
C TYR A 51 -2.11 2.08 3.96
N ALA A 52 -2.20 2.78 5.11
CA ALA A 52 -1.01 3.18 5.87
C ALA A 52 -0.27 2.00 6.51
N VAL A 53 -0.98 0.95 6.93
CA VAL A 53 -0.39 -0.34 7.33
C VAL A 53 0.35 -0.94 6.14
N GLY A 54 -0.29 -1.08 4.97
CA GLY A 54 0.34 -1.62 3.78
C GLY A 54 1.60 -0.87 3.33
N LEU A 55 1.59 0.47 3.38
CA LEU A 55 2.78 1.29 3.14
C LEU A 55 3.89 1.08 4.19
N THR A 56 3.52 0.79 5.44
CA THR A 56 4.51 0.51 6.49
C THR A 56 5.14 -0.87 6.30
N GLU A 57 4.38 -1.82 5.76
CA GLU A 57 4.81 -3.20 5.52
C GLU A 57 5.67 -3.35 4.25
N THR A 58 5.18 -2.87 3.11
CA THR A 58 5.85 -3.07 1.81
C THR A 58 6.16 -1.80 1.03
N GLY A 59 5.90 -0.63 1.61
CA GLY A 59 6.09 0.63 0.92
C GLY A 59 7.52 0.80 0.42
N HIS A 60 7.68 0.83 -0.90
CA HIS A 60 8.93 1.17 -1.55
C HIS A 60 8.65 2.16 -2.68
N LYS A 61 9.29 3.33 -2.64
CA LYS A 61 8.99 4.46 -3.53
C LYS A 61 7.48 4.76 -3.60
N GLU A 62 6.82 4.77 -2.45
CA GLU A 62 5.39 5.11 -2.30
C GLU A 62 4.40 4.15 -2.98
N SER A 63 4.84 2.94 -3.36
CA SER A 63 3.98 1.88 -3.88
C SER A 63 4.14 0.59 -3.09
N LEU A 64 3.05 -0.15 -2.89
CA LEU A 64 3.10 -1.47 -2.28
C LEU A 64 3.82 -2.48 -3.19
N GLN A 65 4.27 -3.60 -2.68
CA GLN A 65 5.00 -4.58 -3.49
C GLN A 65 4.33 -5.96 -3.38
N PRO A 66 3.56 -6.41 -4.40
CA PRO A 66 2.72 -7.61 -4.29
C PRO A 66 3.53 -8.89 -4.09
N TYR A 67 4.79 -8.90 -4.50
CA TYR A 67 5.69 -10.04 -4.40
C TYR A 67 6.93 -9.74 -3.54
N ALA A 68 6.78 -8.83 -2.57
CA ALA A 68 7.81 -8.61 -1.55
C ALA A 68 7.87 -9.79 -0.57
N LEU A 69 9.09 -10.10 -0.15
CA LEU A 69 9.36 -11.03 0.93
C LEU A 69 10.26 -10.35 1.95
N ASN A 70 9.97 -10.57 3.23
CA ASN A 70 10.94 -10.34 4.30
C ASN A 70 11.36 -11.71 4.84
N ILE A 71 12.64 -12.05 4.71
CA ILE A 71 13.19 -13.35 5.14
C ILE A 71 14.08 -13.07 6.35
N GLU A 72 13.61 -13.36 7.56
CA GLU A 72 14.36 -13.17 8.81
C GLU A 72 14.97 -11.74 8.92
N GLY A 73 14.21 -10.72 8.53
CA GLY A 73 14.63 -9.32 8.53
C GLY A 73 15.26 -8.81 7.22
N LYS A 74 15.44 -9.67 6.21
CA LYS A 74 16.04 -9.29 4.91
C LYS A 74 14.97 -9.12 3.85
N ALA A 75 14.84 -7.90 3.32
CA ALA A 75 13.91 -7.61 2.24
C ALA A 75 14.37 -8.20 0.90
N TYR A 76 13.42 -8.74 0.15
CA TYR A 76 13.58 -9.21 -1.22
C TYR A 76 12.35 -8.80 -2.05
N PHE A 77 12.57 -8.22 -3.22
CA PHE A 77 11.50 -7.76 -4.11
C PHE A 77 11.51 -8.59 -5.39
N ALA A 78 10.65 -9.59 -5.47
CA ALA A 78 10.51 -10.41 -6.66
C ALA A 78 9.76 -9.65 -7.77
N ARG A 79 10.10 -9.95 -9.02
CA ARG A 79 9.44 -9.38 -10.21
C ARG A 79 8.16 -10.12 -10.60
N SER A 80 7.93 -11.29 -10.03
CA SER A 80 6.75 -12.13 -10.29
C SER A 80 6.43 -13.04 -9.11
N GLU A 81 5.21 -13.55 -9.08
CA GLU A 81 4.78 -14.57 -8.13
C GLU A 81 5.67 -15.83 -8.20
N ALA A 82 6.03 -16.26 -9.42
CA ALA A 82 6.87 -17.44 -9.61
C ALA A 82 8.28 -17.26 -9.00
N GLU A 83 8.89 -16.07 -9.16
CA GLU A 83 10.18 -15.75 -8.53
C GLU A 83 10.05 -15.69 -7.00
N ALA A 84 8.97 -15.09 -6.47
CA ALA A 84 8.69 -15.09 -5.03
C ALA A 84 8.56 -16.50 -4.45
N VAL A 85 7.84 -17.39 -5.13
CA VAL A 85 7.70 -18.80 -4.73
C VAL A 85 9.04 -19.53 -4.74
N GLN A 86 9.88 -19.30 -5.75
CA GLN A 86 11.22 -19.89 -5.81
C GLN A 86 12.12 -19.43 -4.66
N VAL A 87 12.09 -18.13 -4.36
CA VAL A 87 12.87 -17.51 -3.28
C VAL A 87 12.40 -18.01 -1.92
N PHE A 88 11.08 -18.04 -1.69
CA PHE A 88 10.49 -18.62 -0.48
C PHE A 88 10.93 -20.08 -0.29
N ASN A 89 10.77 -20.92 -1.31
CA ASN A 89 11.12 -22.34 -1.23
C ASN A 89 12.62 -22.55 -0.96
N ARG A 90 13.48 -21.70 -1.52
CA ARG A 90 14.92 -21.71 -1.22
C ARG A 90 15.16 -21.35 0.25
N ALA A 91 14.64 -20.22 0.71
CA ALA A 91 14.80 -19.78 2.10
C ALA A 91 14.30 -20.83 3.11
N ARG A 92 13.18 -21.49 2.82
CA ARG A 92 12.64 -22.58 3.64
C ARG A 92 13.56 -23.80 3.68
N ARG A 93 14.17 -24.19 2.55
CA ARG A 93 15.16 -25.28 2.50
C ARG A 93 16.42 -24.92 3.30
N ASP A 94 16.79 -23.64 3.29
CA ASP A 94 17.93 -23.11 4.04
C ASP A 94 17.62 -22.89 5.53
N GLY A 95 16.42 -23.25 5.98
CA GLY A 95 16.03 -23.27 7.40
C GLY A 95 15.31 -22.02 7.90
N ALA A 96 15.07 -21.01 7.05
CA ALA A 96 14.32 -19.83 7.45
C ALA A 96 12.89 -20.20 7.85
N ARG A 97 12.39 -19.59 8.94
CA ARG A 97 11.06 -19.86 9.47
C ARG A 97 10.16 -18.66 9.34
N LEU A 98 10.66 -17.48 9.72
CA LEU A 98 9.95 -16.21 9.71
C LEU A 98 10.12 -15.59 8.33
N ILE A 99 9.09 -15.76 7.49
CA ILE A 99 9.04 -15.19 6.16
C ILE A 99 7.71 -14.47 5.99
N ASP A 100 7.77 -13.17 5.77
CA ASP A 100 6.59 -12.33 5.50
C ASP A 100 6.39 -12.19 4.00
N LEU A 101 5.14 -12.17 3.56
CA LEU A 101 4.78 -12.29 2.15
C LEU A 101 3.78 -11.24 1.68
N GLY A 102 4.07 -10.70 0.50
CA GLY A 102 3.15 -9.92 -0.33
C GLY A 102 2.77 -8.56 0.25
N CYS A 103 1.72 -7.98 -0.33
CA CYS A 103 1.24 -6.60 -0.11
C CYS A 103 1.26 -6.15 1.35
N MET A 104 0.85 -7.04 2.26
CA MET A 104 0.61 -6.74 3.67
C MET A 104 1.58 -7.46 4.62
N GLN A 105 2.68 -8.02 4.07
CA GLN A 105 3.73 -8.75 4.81
C GLN A 105 3.15 -9.76 5.82
N ILE A 106 2.28 -10.65 5.34
CA ILE A 106 1.69 -11.68 6.20
C ILE A 106 2.76 -12.75 6.48
N ASN A 107 3.04 -13.02 7.76
CA ASN A 107 4.03 -14.01 8.15
C ASN A 107 3.54 -15.45 7.89
N HIS A 108 4.26 -16.21 7.07
CA HIS A 108 3.91 -17.58 6.71
C HIS A 108 3.94 -18.54 7.91
N HIS A 109 4.85 -18.35 8.88
CA HIS A 109 4.93 -19.24 10.04
C HIS A 109 3.66 -19.19 10.90
N TYR A 110 3.13 -17.99 11.14
CA TYR A 110 1.96 -17.79 11.98
C TYR A 110 0.64 -17.97 11.24
N HIS A 111 0.56 -17.53 9.98
CA HIS A 111 -0.72 -17.37 9.28
C HIS A 111 -0.87 -18.26 8.04
N GLY A 112 0.20 -18.94 7.60
CA GLY A 112 0.20 -19.70 6.34
C GLY A 112 -0.87 -20.78 6.24
N LYS A 113 -1.30 -21.37 7.37
CA LYS A 113 -2.35 -22.41 7.41
C LYS A 113 -3.75 -21.90 7.05
N VAL A 114 -3.98 -20.59 7.07
CA VAL A 114 -5.26 -19.99 6.68
C VAL A 114 -5.43 -19.99 5.16
N PHE A 115 -4.32 -19.98 4.42
CA PHE A 115 -4.31 -19.93 2.97
C PHE A 115 -4.32 -21.35 2.40
N SER A 116 -4.94 -21.51 1.24
CA SER A 116 -5.00 -22.80 0.54
C SER A 116 -3.64 -23.24 -0.02
N SER A 117 -2.74 -22.28 -0.27
CA SER A 117 -1.40 -22.51 -0.79
C SER A 117 -0.52 -21.27 -0.62
N LEU A 118 0.79 -21.42 -0.87
CA LEU A 118 1.72 -20.28 -0.97
C LEU A 118 1.33 -19.31 -2.09
N HIS A 119 0.88 -19.85 -3.23
CA HIS A 119 0.37 -19.04 -4.34
C HIS A 119 -0.80 -18.17 -3.87
N ASP A 120 -1.78 -18.78 -3.21
CA ASP A 120 -2.92 -18.07 -2.64
C ASP A 120 -2.50 -16.97 -1.65
N MET A 121 -1.51 -17.24 -0.79
CA MET A 121 -0.97 -16.26 0.14
C MET A 121 -0.27 -15.06 -0.54
N LEU A 122 0.29 -15.25 -1.73
CA LEU A 122 0.92 -14.20 -2.54
C LEU A 122 -0.05 -13.48 -3.48
N ARG A 123 -1.26 -14.02 -3.70
CA ARG A 123 -2.28 -13.32 -4.51
C ARG A 123 -2.70 -12.03 -3.79
N PRO A 124 -2.60 -10.85 -4.43
CA PRO A 124 -2.94 -9.57 -3.79
C PRO A 124 -4.33 -9.57 -3.15
N ALA A 125 -5.34 -10.11 -3.83
CA ALA A 125 -6.70 -10.17 -3.32
C ALA A 125 -6.80 -10.94 -2.00
N SER A 126 -6.23 -12.15 -1.93
CA SER A 126 -6.23 -12.98 -0.72
C SER A 126 -5.39 -12.38 0.40
N ASN A 127 -4.22 -11.83 0.07
CA ASN A 127 -3.27 -11.25 1.01
C ASN A 127 -3.87 -10.02 1.72
N VAL A 128 -4.44 -9.10 0.93
CA VAL A 128 -5.06 -7.87 1.42
C VAL A 128 -6.36 -8.17 2.17
N ASP A 129 -7.18 -9.10 1.67
CA ASP A 129 -8.40 -9.54 2.38
C ASP A 129 -8.08 -10.12 3.76
N TYR A 130 -7.08 -11.00 3.85
CA TYR A 130 -6.65 -11.57 5.11
C TYR A 130 -6.15 -10.51 6.09
N ALA A 131 -5.33 -9.57 5.62
CA ALA A 131 -4.83 -8.47 6.45
C ALA A 131 -5.96 -7.62 7.02
N ALA A 132 -6.94 -7.26 6.19
CA ALA A 132 -8.10 -6.48 6.62
C ALA A 132 -8.94 -7.24 7.65
N ARG A 133 -9.19 -8.54 7.43
CA ARG A 133 -9.87 -9.38 8.41
C ARG A 133 -9.11 -9.45 9.74
N PHE A 134 -7.80 -9.68 9.69
CA PHE A 134 -6.98 -9.77 10.87
C PHE A 134 -6.95 -8.45 11.65
N LEU A 135 -6.78 -7.31 10.99
CA LEU A 135 -6.90 -5.98 11.62
C LEU A 135 -8.26 -5.78 12.28
N ARG A 136 -9.34 -6.27 11.67
CA ARG A 136 -10.68 -6.19 12.25
C ARG A 136 -10.81 -7.04 13.52
N GLU A 137 -10.26 -8.25 13.53
CA GLU A 137 -10.22 -9.14 14.70
C GLU A 137 -9.41 -8.49 15.84
N LEU A 138 -8.27 -7.87 15.51
CA LEU A 138 -7.47 -7.10 16.47
C LEU A 138 -8.26 -5.91 17.03
N TYR A 139 -8.95 -5.14 16.17
CA TYR A 139 -9.80 -4.04 16.63
C TYR A 139 -10.90 -4.51 17.59
N GLN A 140 -11.55 -5.64 17.31
CA GLN A 140 -12.57 -6.20 18.20
C GLN A 140 -12.01 -6.61 19.56
N ARG A 141 -10.76 -7.11 19.60
CA ARG A 141 -10.10 -7.52 20.84
C ARG A 141 -9.58 -6.33 21.66
N GLU A 142 -8.98 -5.35 20.99
CA GLU A 142 -8.27 -4.25 21.66
C GLU A 142 -9.15 -2.99 21.85
N GLY A 143 -10.31 -2.93 21.19
CA GLY A 143 -11.30 -1.86 21.31
C GLY A 143 -10.94 -0.54 20.61
N ASN A 144 -9.74 -0.41 20.05
CA ASN A 144 -9.30 0.79 19.34
C ASN A 144 -8.29 0.48 18.23
N TRP A 145 -8.26 1.34 17.21
CA TRP A 145 -7.40 1.15 16.04
C TRP A 145 -5.91 1.31 16.32
N THR A 146 -5.51 2.17 17.26
CA THR A 146 -4.10 2.35 17.61
C THR A 146 -3.49 1.07 18.14
N MET A 147 -4.18 0.39 19.06
CA MET A 147 -3.73 -0.88 19.60
C MET A 147 -3.89 -2.02 18.57
N ALA A 148 -4.94 -2.00 17.75
CA ALA A 148 -5.07 -2.97 16.66
C ALA A 148 -3.87 -2.91 15.69
N VAL A 149 -3.46 -1.70 15.30
CA VAL A 149 -2.28 -1.46 14.46
C VAL A 149 -0.99 -1.89 15.17
N ALA A 150 -0.82 -1.56 16.45
CA ALA A 150 0.32 -2.02 17.24
C ALA A 150 0.44 -3.56 17.25
N ARG A 151 -0.70 -4.25 17.46
CA ARG A 151 -0.77 -5.71 17.53
C ARG A 151 -0.70 -6.43 16.19
N TYR A 152 -0.89 -5.71 15.09
CA TYR A 152 -0.70 -6.26 13.75
C TYR A 152 0.77 -6.63 13.53
N HIS A 153 1.70 -5.79 14.00
CA HIS A 153 3.13 -5.97 13.79
C HIS A 153 3.85 -6.69 14.94
N ALA A 154 3.47 -6.40 16.18
CA ALA A 154 4.18 -6.90 17.36
C ALA A 154 3.23 -7.49 18.40
N GLY A 155 3.66 -8.61 19.00
CA GLY A 155 2.95 -9.25 20.11
C GLY A 155 2.88 -8.38 21.38
N PRO A 156 2.15 -8.83 22.42
CA PRO A 156 1.80 -8.02 23.59
C PRO A 156 2.92 -7.33 24.34
N ASP A 157 4.08 -7.98 24.43
CA ASP A 157 5.12 -7.60 25.39
C ASP A 157 6.29 -6.86 24.73
N ASN A 158 6.01 -6.09 23.67
CA ASN A 158 7.02 -5.34 22.92
C ASN A 158 6.58 -3.90 22.62
N ASP A 159 6.32 -3.14 23.68
CA ASP A 159 5.91 -1.73 23.60
C ASP A 159 6.85 -0.86 22.74
N PRO A 160 8.19 -1.01 22.78
CA PRO A 160 9.07 -0.22 21.91
C PRO A 160 8.85 -0.48 20.42
N ALA A 161 8.66 -1.75 20.01
CA ALA A 161 8.37 -2.08 18.62
C ALA A 161 6.98 -1.62 18.19
N GLN A 162 5.99 -1.79 19.07
CA GLN A 162 4.62 -1.32 18.85
C GLN A 162 4.59 0.20 18.64
N LYS A 163 5.25 0.98 19.51
CA LYS A 163 5.34 2.45 19.40
C LYS A 163 5.96 2.86 18.07
N ARG A 164 7.12 2.30 17.72
CA ARG A 164 7.81 2.56 16.45
C ARG A 164 6.90 2.30 15.26
N TYR A 165 6.22 1.17 15.27
CA TYR A 165 5.33 0.77 14.20
C TYR A 165 4.13 1.72 14.06
N VAL A 166 3.43 2.02 15.17
CA VAL A 166 2.32 2.98 15.19
C VAL A 166 2.75 4.33 14.62
N CYS A 167 3.92 4.84 15.00
CA CYS A 167 4.41 6.12 14.50
C CYS A 167 4.73 6.14 13.00
N ARG A 168 5.21 5.02 12.44
CA ARG A 168 5.36 4.86 10.98
C ARG A 168 4.00 4.86 10.28
N VAL A 169 3.01 4.16 10.83
CA VAL A 169 1.64 4.13 10.28
C VAL A 169 1.02 5.53 10.32
N VAL A 170 1.15 6.27 11.43
CA VAL A 170 0.64 7.66 11.51
C VAL A 170 1.30 8.57 10.48
N ARG A 171 2.62 8.44 10.24
CA ARG A 171 3.31 9.19 9.18
C ARG A 171 2.71 8.91 7.81
N ASN A 172 2.52 7.63 7.49
CA ASN A 172 1.92 7.22 6.21
C ASN A 172 0.47 7.71 6.09
N MET A 173 -0.33 7.66 7.15
CA MET A 173 -1.69 8.22 7.14
C MET A 173 -1.69 9.72 6.81
N VAL A 174 -0.78 10.50 7.38
CA VAL A 174 -0.67 11.94 7.12
C VAL A 174 -0.15 12.20 5.72
N ALA A 175 0.93 11.54 5.31
CA ALA A 175 1.55 11.72 3.99
C ALA A 175 0.58 11.38 2.85
N SER A 176 -0.27 10.38 3.03
CA SER A 176 -1.26 9.96 2.04
C SER A 176 -2.60 10.72 2.13
N GLY A 177 -2.71 11.74 2.99
CA GLY A 177 -3.91 12.58 3.10
C GLY A 177 -5.10 11.94 3.82
N PHE A 178 -4.91 10.78 4.44
CA PHE A 178 -5.96 10.08 5.21
C PHE A 178 -6.08 10.57 6.66
N GLY A 179 -5.18 11.45 7.11
CA GLY A 179 -5.21 11.96 8.47
C GLY A 179 -4.37 13.22 8.65
N GLN A 180 -4.38 13.74 9.87
CA GLN A 180 -3.59 14.89 10.28
C GLN A 180 -2.92 14.59 11.61
N TRP A 181 -1.74 15.18 11.83
CA TRP A 181 -1.08 15.12 13.14
C TRP A 181 -1.93 15.83 14.19
N THR A 182 -2.22 15.13 15.29
CA THR A 182 -2.83 15.70 16.49
C THR A 182 -1.75 16.06 17.51
N ALA A 183 -2.09 16.86 18.53
CA ALA A 183 -1.17 17.11 19.65
C ALA A 183 -0.73 15.80 20.32
N ASN A 184 -1.68 14.89 20.58
CA ASN A 184 -1.41 13.59 21.20
C ASN A 184 -0.48 12.72 20.34
N SER A 185 -0.74 12.62 19.03
CA SER A 185 0.10 11.78 18.16
C SER A 185 1.49 12.37 17.96
N ARG A 186 1.63 13.71 17.94
CA ARG A 186 2.96 14.36 17.95
C ARG A 186 3.73 14.03 19.22
N THR A 187 3.12 14.24 20.39
CA THR A 187 3.76 13.91 21.68
C THR A 187 4.13 12.44 21.77
N PHE A 188 3.23 11.55 21.35
CA PHE A 188 3.49 10.10 21.34
C PHE A 188 4.68 9.73 20.44
N CYS A 189 4.83 10.36 19.27
CA CYS A 189 5.84 10.02 18.26
C CYS A 189 7.12 10.88 18.28
N GLN A 190 7.28 11.79 19.25
CA GLN A 190 8.41 12.73 19.34
C GLN A 190 9.80 12.08 19.34
N SER A 191 9.94 10.86 19.89
CA SER A 191 11.23 10.15 19.94
C SER A 191 11.55 9.33 18.70
N GLU A 192 10.65 9.28 17.72
CA GLU A 192 10.79 8.42 16.53
C GLU A 192 11.01 9.22 15.26
N THR A 193 11.19 10.54 15.36
CA THR A 193 11.19 11.52 14.26
C THR A 193 12.54 11.69 13.55
N ASP A 194 13.52 10.84 13.85
CA ASP A 194 14.85 10.87 13.24
C ASP A 194 14.93 9.93 12.01
#